data_AF-A0ABD6F842-F1
#
_entry.id   AF-A0ABD6F842-F1
#
_cell.length_a   1.000
_cell.length_b   1.000
_cell.length_c   1.000
_cell.angle_alpha   90.00
_cell.angle_beta   90.00
_cell.angle_gamma   90.00
#
_symmetry.space_group_name_H-M   'P 1'
#
loop_
_entity.id
_entity.type
_entity.pdbx_description
1 polymer ?
#
loop_
_entity_poly.entity_id
_entity_poly.type
_entity_poly.pdbx_seq_one_letter_code
_entity_poly.pdbx_strand_id
1 'polypeptide(L)' 'GGGHYRLTIVSAAFSGRSTVARHRMIYEALGPMMQREIHALAIRALAPEET' A
#
# COMPACT_ATOMS: atom_id res chain seq x y z
N GLY A 1 -15.12 -13.73 -10.07
CA GLY A 1 -15.30 -12.33 -9.64
C GLY A 1 -14.17 -12.00 -8.71
N GLY A 2 -13.17 -11.28 -9.20
CA GLY A 2 -12.02 -10.88 -8.40
C GLY A 2 -12.35 -9.64 -7.58
N GLY A 3 -12.23 -9.71 -6.25
CA GLY A 3 -12.48 -8.55 -5.39
C GLY A 3 -11.48 -7.43 -5.66
N HIS A 4 -11.98 -6.20 -5.81
CA HIS A 4 -11.17 -4.99 -5.83
C HIS A 4 -11.00 -4.53 -4.38
N TYR A 5 -9.78 -4.58 -3.87
CA TYR A 5 -9.48 -4.19 -2.51
C TYR A 5 -8.77 -2.84 -2.50
N ARG A 6 -9.10 -2.00 -1.53
CA ARG A 6 -8.46 -0.69 -1.34
C ARG A 6 -7.82 -0.66 0.04
N LEU A 7 -6.52 -0.43 0.07
CA LEU A 7 -5.72 -0.38 1.29
C LEU A 7 -5.21 1.05 1.48
N THR A 8 -5.59 1.68 2.58
CA THR A 8 -5.06 2.99 2.98
C THR A 8 -4.17 2.78 4.19
N ILE A 9 -2.90 3.18 4.08
CA ILE A 9 -1.93 3.09 5.17
C ILE A 9 -1.40 4.50 5.43
N VAL A 10 -1.49 4.92 6.69
CA VAL A 10 -0.91 6.16 7.18
C VAL A 10 0.31 5.82 8.04
N SER A 11 1.49 6.34 7.70
CA SER A 11 2.71 6.09 8.48
C SER A 11 3.74 7.19 8.31
N ALA A 12 4.41 7.56 9.41
CA ALA A 12 5.52 8.51 9.40
C ALA A 12 6.68 8.04 8.49
N ALA A 13 6.81 6.73 8.26
CA ALA A 13 7.81 6.17 7.36
C ALA A 13 7.64 6.60 5.88
N PHE A 14 6.48 7.13 5.52
CA PHE A 14 6.19 7.64 4.17
C PHE A 14 6.53 9.12 3.99
N SER A 15 6.77 9.86 5.09
CA SER A 15 7.18 11.27 5.03
C SER A 15 8.50 11.41 4.26
N GLY A 16 8.56 12.38 3.35
CA GLY A 16 9.71 12.63 2.48
C GLY A 16 10.02 11.54 1.43
N ARG A 17 9.24 10.46 1.34
CA ARG A 17 9.45 9.38 0.35
C ARG A 17 8.56 9.55 -0.88
N SER A 18 9.13 9.29 -2.06
CA SER A 18 8.37 9.27 -3.31
C SER A 18 7.34 8.14 -3.34
N THR A 19 6.26 8.32 -4.10
CA THR A 19 5.16 7.36 -4.27
C THR A 19 5.63 5.94 -4.59
N VAL A 20 6.62 5.79 -5.48
CA VAL A 20 7.20 4.49 -5.85
C VAL A 20 7.87 3.80 -4.66
N ALA A 21 8.63 4.55 -3.85
CA ALA A 21 9.30 4.00 -2.65
C ALA A 21 8.28 3.57 -1.59
N ARG A 22 7.20 4.34 -1.43
CA ARG A 22 6.08 4.00 -0.54
C ARG A 22 5.41 2.70 -1.00
N HIS A 23 5.09 2.58 -2.29
CA HIS A 23 4.53 1.35 -2.85
C HIS A 23 5.45 0.16 -2.65
N ARG A 24 6.76 0.30 -2.91
CA ARG A 24 7.73 -0.78 -2.70
C ARG A 24 7.72 -1.30 -1.26
N MET A 25 7.72 -0.42 -0.27
CA MET A 25 7.63 -0.83 1.15
C MET A 25 6.33 -1.56 1.46
N ILE A 26 5.22 -1.12 0.89
CA ILE A 26 3.92 -1.75 1.12
C ILE A 26 3.85 -3.11 0.42
N TYR A 27 4.39 -3.24 -0.78
CA TYR A 27 4.50 -4.52 -1.48
C TYR A 27 5.40 -5.50 -0.73
N GLU A 28 6.54 -5.05 -0.20
CA GLU A 28 7.41 -5.87 0.66
C GLU A 28 6.65 -6.35 1.90
N ALA A 29 5.91 -5.46 2.57
CA ALA A 29 5.10 -5.82 3.75
C ALA A 29 3.92 -6.74 3.41
N LEU A 30 3.27 -6.56 2.25
CA LEU A 30 2.16 -7.37 1.77
C LEU A 30 2.60 -8.70 1.15
N GLY A 31 3.89 -8.88 0.85
CA GLY A 31 4.47 -9.97 0.06
C GLY A 31 3.74 -11.32 0.11
N PRO A 32 3.62 -11.97 1.27
CA PRO A 32 2.97 -13.28 1.39
C PRO A 32 1.42 -13.23 1.40
N MET A 33 0.81 -12.08 1.69
CA MET A 33 -0.65 -11.91 1.74
C MET A 33 -1.28 -11.71 0.36
N MET A 34 -0.51 -11.24 -0.63
CA MET A 34 -1.01 -11.01 -2.00
C MET A 34 -1.31 -12.29 -2.79
N GLN A 35 -0.81 -13.45 -2.35
CA GLN A 35 -0.82 -14.68 -3.15
C GLN A 35 -2.18 -15.38 -3.27
N ARG A 36 -3.21 -15.00 -2.51
CA ARG A 36 -4.42 -15.85 -2.43
C ARG A 36 -5.58 -15.45 -3.33
N GLU A 37 -6.07 -14.20 -3.37
CA GLU A 37 -7.39 -13.96 -4.02
C GLU A 37 -7.63 -12.55 -4.60
N ILE A 38 -6.63 -11.65 -4.60
CA ILE A 38 -6.84 -10.24 -4.98
C ILE A 38 -6.53 -10.02 -6.46
N HIS A 39 -7.56 -9.69 -7.26
CA HIS A 39 -7.37 -9.36 -8.69
C HIS A 39 -6.93 -7.91 -8.91
N ALA A 40 -7.30 -7.00 -8.02
CA ALA A 40 -6.87 -5.60 -8.07
C ALA A 40 -6.76 -5.02 -6.65
N LEU A 41 -5.58 -4.50 -6.31
CA LEU A 41 -5.33 -3.80 -5.05
C LEU A 41 -4.99 -2.33 -5.33
N ALA A 42 -5.80 -1.41 -4.82
CA ALA A 42 -5.51 0.01 -4.82
C ALA A 42 -4.83 0.38 -3.49
N ILE A 43 -3.53 0.68 -3.54
CA ILE A 43 -2.74 1.08 -2.37
C ILE A 43 -2.72 2.60 -2.28
N ARG A 44 -3.03 3.15 -1.11
CA ARG A 44 -2.90 4.57 -0.79
C ARG A 44 -1.98 4.73 0.42
N ALA A 45 -0.79 5.28 0.19
CA ALA A 45 0.25 5.42 1.19
C ALA A 45 0.44 6.90 1.55
N LEU A 46 -0.01 7.31 2.74
CA LEU A 46 -0.02 8.69 3.19
C LEU A 46 0.91 8.89 4.38
N ALA A 47 1.67 9.98 4.38
CA ALA A 47 2.30 10.42 5.61
C ALA A 47 1.23 10.98 6.58
N PRO A 48 1.44 10.91 7.91
CA PRO A 48 0.49 11.46 8.89
C PRO A 48 0.27 12.97 8.73
N GLU A 49 1.23 13.67 8.11
CA GLU A 49 1.15 15.08 7.73
C GLU A 49 0.32 15.34 6.45
N GLU A 50 -0.06 14.29 5.70
CA GLU A 50 -0.90 14.34 4.50
C GLU A 50 -2.35 13.85 4.77
N THR A 51 -2.71 13.63 6.04
CA THR A 51 -4.02 13.12 6.48
C THR A 51 -4.83 14.21 7.17
#